data_AF-A0A961GIX2-F1
#
_entry.id   AF-A0A961GIX2-F1
#
_cell.length_a   1.000
_cell.length_b   1.000
_cell.length_c   1.000
_cell.angle_alpha   90.00
_cell.angle_beta   90.00
_cell.angle_gamma   90.00
#
_symmetry.space_group_name_H-M   'P 1'
#
loop_
_entity.id
_entity.type
_entity.pdbx_description
1 polymer ?
#
loop_
_entity_poly.entity_id
_entity_poly.type
_entity_poly.pdbx_seq_one_letter_code
_entity_poly.pdbx_strand_id
1 'polypeptide(L)' 'MPRRVAIVGAALSDTGRVDDKTNYHLHAQAVQRAVADAGLTKHDVDGFCSNGLGTLQPIDVAEYLGLR' A
#
# COMPACT_ATOMS: atom_id res chain seq x y z
N MET A 1 26.08 -12.49 10.05
CA MET A 1 24.87 -13.24 9.66
C MET A 1 24.06 -12.38 8.71
N PRO A 2 23.54 -12.90 7.58
CA PRO A 2 22.67 -12.13 6.70
C PRO A 2 21.36 -11.77 7.41
N ARG A 3 20.76 -10.62 7.07
CA ARG A 3 19.45 -10.22 7.59
C ARG A 3 18.37 -11.15 7.02
N ARG A 4 17.48 -11.66 7.88
CA ARG A 4 16.28 -12.43 7.46
C ARG A 4 15.13 -11.47 7.15
N VAL A 5 14.34 -11.80 6.13
CA VAL A 5 13.19 -11.01 5.66
C VAL A 5 11.99 -11.94 5.51
N ALA A 6 10.79 -11.45 5.80
CA ALA A 6 9.54 -12.19 5.66
C ALA A 6 8.43 -11.29 5.10
N ILE A 7 7.50 -11.87 4.35
CA ILE A 7 6.24 -11.23 3.97
C ILE A 7 5.23 -11.58 5.06
N VAL A 8 4.68 -10.57 5.72
CA VAL A 8 3.78 -10.75 6.87
C VAL A 8 2.32 -10.43 6.55
N GLY A 9 2.03 -9.83 5.40
CA GLY A 9 0.67 -9.64 4.92
C GLY A 9 0.62 -9.34 3.42
N ALA A 10 -0.48 -9.72 2.77
CA ALA A 10 -0.71 -9.49 1.35
C ALA A 10 -2.20 -9.35 1.05
N ALA A 11 -2.56 -8.38 0.22
CA ALA A 11 -3.94 -8.20 -0.22
C ALA A 11 -4.02 -7.53 -1.59
N LEU A 12 -5.20 -7.66 -2.20
CA LEU A 12 -5.58 -6.92 -3.40
C LEU A 12 -6.63 -5.86 -3.07
N SER A 13 -6.67 -4.82 -3.91
CA SER A 13 -7.85 -3.98 -4.05
C SER A 13 -8.99 -4.77 -4.69
N ASP A 14 -10.13 -4.13 -4.90
CA ASP A 14 -11.16 -4.63 -5.78
C ASP A 14 -10.56 -4.82 -7.19
N THR A 15 -10.89 -5.93 -7.84
CA THR A 15 -10.31 -6.34 -9.13
C THR A 15 -11.39 -6.42 -10.21
N GLY A 16 -11.01 -6.12 -11.45
CA GLY A 16 -11.92 -6.12 -12.60
C GLY A 16 -12.31 -4.70 -12.99
N ARG A 17 -13.55 -4.52 -13.49
CA ARG A 17 -14.07 -3.19 -13.83
C ARG A 17 -14.62 -2.52 -12.57
N VAL A 18 -13.96 -1.44 -12.15
CA VAL A 18 -14.30 -0.66 -10.96
C VAL A 18 -14.48 0.80 -11.37
N ASP A 19 -15.71 1.18 -11.68
CA ASP A 19 -16.03 2.50 -12.25
C ASP A 19 -16.15 3.61 -11.19
N ASP A 20 -16.27 3.24 -9.91
CA ASP A 20 -16.56 4.14 -8.79
C ASP A 20 -15.31 4.54 -7.97
N LYS A 21 -14.13 4.02 -8.32
CA LYS A 21 -12.88 4.28 -7.58
C LYS A 21 -11.79 4.79 -8.49
N THR A 22 -11.07 5.80 -8.00
CA THR A 22 -9.83 6.24 -8.64
C THR A 22 -8.73 5.23 -8.38
N ASN A 23 -7.66 5.27 -9.17
CA ASN A 23 -6.51 4.40 -8.94
C ASN A 23 -5.88 4.62 -7.54
N TYR A 24 -5.89 5.85 -7.02
CA TYR A 24 -5.43 6.14 -5.66
C TYR A 24 -6.30 5.45 -4.59
N HIS A 25 -7.62 5.42 -4.77
CA HIS A 25 -8.51 4.66 -3.87
C HIS A 25 -8.19 3.16 -3.91
N LEU A 26 -7.91 2.60 -5.08
CA LEU A 26 -7.55 1.18 -5.23
C LEU A 26 -6.21 0.87 -4.57
N HIS A 27 -5.18 1.69 -4.78
CA HIS A 27 -3.91 1.56 -4.07
C HIS A 27 -4.09 1.63 -2.55
N ALA A 28 -4.86 2.61 -2.06
CA ALA A 28 -5.11 2.74 -0.64
C ALA A 28 -5.86 1.55 -0.05
N GLN A 29 -6.85 1.04 -0.77
CA GLN A 29 -7.60 -0.14 -0.36
C GLN A 29 -6.69 -1.39 -0.28
N ALA A 30 -5.81 -1.60 -1.26
CA ALA A 30 -4.85 -2.71 -1.22
C ALA A 30 -3.88 -2.58 -0.03
N VAL A 31 -3.33 -1.39 0.21
CA VAL A 31 -2.41 -1.13 1.33
C VAL A 31 -3.11 -1.35 2.68
N GLN A 32 -4.30 -0.78 2.87
CA GLN A 32 -5.07 -0.94 4.11
C GLN A 32 -5.36 -2.41 4.42
N ARG A 33 -5.75 -3.19 3.41
CA ARG A 33 -6.02 -4.63 3.56
C ARG A 33 -4.74 -5.42 3.87
N ALA A 34 -3.62 -5.11 3.19
CA ALA A 34 -2.35 -5.81 3.40
C ALA A 34 -1.75 -5.54 4.79
N VAL A 35 -1.86 -4.30 5.28
CA VAL A 35 -1.42 -3.93 6.63
C VAL A 35 -2.31 -4.59 7.69
N ALA A 36 -3.63 -4.67 7.44
CA ALA A 36 -4.56 -5.38 8.32
C ALA A 36 -4.29 -6.90 8.36
N ASP A 37 -3.98 -7.52 7.21
CA ASP A 37 -3.60 -8.93 7.10
C ASP A 37 -2.32 -9.23 7.91
N ALA A 38 -1.38 -8.28 7.94
CA ALA A 38 -0.19 -8.35 8.79
C ALA A 38 -0.46 -8.14 10.29
N GLY A 39 -1.66 -7.75 10.69
CA GLY A 39 -1.98 -7.38 12.07
C GLY A 39 -1.28 -6.10 12.55
N LEU A 40 -0.90 -5.23 11.60
CA LEU A 40 -0.17 -3.99 11.86
C LEU A 40 -1.08 -2.77 11.67
N THR A 41 -0.50 -1.59 11.90
CA THR A 41 -1.08 -0.29 11.55
C THR A 41 -0.14 0.46 10.61
N LYS A 42 -0.64 1.51 9.96
CA LYS A 42 0.22 2.36 9.11
C LYS A 42 1.34 3.08 9.88
N HIS A 43 1.23 3.16 11.21
CA HIS A 43 2.26 3.76 12.07
C HIS A 43 3.47 2.84 12.26
N ASP A 44 3.34 1.56 11.91
CA ASP A 44 4.42 0.56 11.97
C ASP A 44 5.23 0.49 10.66
N VAL A 45 4.94 1.37 9.69
CA VAL A 45 5.56 1.38 8.36
C VAL A 45 6.64 2.46 8.30
N ASP A 46 7.91 2.06 8.37
CA ASP A 46 9.07 2.97 8.27
C ASP A 46 9.47 3.30 6.83
N GLY A 47 8.97 2.55 5.84
CA GLY A 47 9.37 2.68 4.45
C GLY A 47 8.26 2.24 3.50
N PHE A 48 8.12 2.98 2.40
CA PHE A 48 7.05 2.77 1.43
C PHE A 48 7.58 2.74 0.01
N CYS A 49 7.12 1.74 -0.76
CA CYS A 49 7.42 1.58 -2.17
C CYS A 49 6.13 1.34 -2.93
N SER A 50 5.93 2.04 -4.04
CA SER A 50 4.86 1.79 -4.99
C SER A 50 5.29 2.09 -6.41
N ASN A 51 4.54 1.54 -7.36
CA ASN A 51 4.73 1.75 -8.79
C ASN A 51 3.34 1.91 -9.45
N GLY A 52 3.31 2.60 -10.59
CA GLY A 52 2.13 2.66 -11.47
C GLY A 52 1.23 3.89 -11.30
N LEU A 53 1.52 4.80 -10.36
CA LEU A 53 0.75 6.03 -10.16
C LEU A 53 1.60 7.26 -9.94
N GLY A 54 1.12 8.39 -10.47
CA GLY A 54 1.71 9.70 -10.24
C GLY A 54 3.00 9.95 -11.02
N THR A 55 3.56 11.15 -10.82
CA THR A 55 4.86 11.54 -11.38
C THR A 55 5.99 11.11 -10.45
N LEU A 56 5.72 11.10 -9.13
CA LEU A 56 6.67 10.73 -8.08
C LEU A 56 6.12 9.51 -7.33
N GLN A 57 6.32 8.33 -7.91
CA GLN A 57 5.44 7.18 -7.65
C GLN A 57 5.35 6.66 -6.22
N PRO A 58 6.41 6.61 -5.38
CA PRO A 58 6.18 6.30 -3.96
C PRO A 58 5.64 7.50 -3.19
N ILE A 59 5.99 8.72 -3.59
CA ILE A 59 5.69 9.95 -2.85
C ILE A 59 4.21 10.29 -2.95
N ASP A 60 3.65 10.32 -4.18
CA ASP A 60 2.25 10.71 -4.42
C ASP A 60 1.27 9.77 -3.69
N VAL A 61 1.57 8.47 -3.67
CA VAL A 61 0.76 7.47 -2.98
C VAL A 61 0.99 7.51 -1.46
N ALA A 62 2.23 7.71 -0.99
CA ALA A 62 2.51 7.86 0.44
C ALA A 62 1.80 9.07 1.06
N GLU A 63 1.76 10.19 0.34
CA GLU A 63 1.03 11.40 0.76
C GLU A 63 -0.47 11.13 0.82
N TYR A 64 -1.04 10.49 -0.21
CA TYR A 64 -2.45 10.10 -0.24
C TYR A 64 -2.83 9.17 0.94
N LEU A 65 -1.93 8.26 1.33
CA LEU A 65 -2.11 7.36 2.48
C LEU A 65 -1.90 8.06 3.85
N GLY A 66 -1.32 9.25 3.84
CA GLY A 66 -0.87 9.96 5.03
C GLY A 66 0.15 9.14 5.84
N LEU A 67 1.09 8.49 5.16
CA LEU A 67 2.29 7.90 5.78
C LEU A 67 3.23 9.01 6.24
N ARG A 68 4.04 8.74 7.27
CA ARG A 68 4.96 9.72 7.88
C ARG A 68 6.35 9.15 7.99
#